data_AF-A0A2T5C0B5-F1
#
_entry.id   AF-A0A2T5C0B5-F1
#
_cell.length_a   1.000
_cell.length_b   1.000
_cell.length_c   1.000
_cell.angle_alpha   90.00
_cell.angle_beta   90.00
_cell.angle_gamma   90.00
#
_symmetry.space_group_name_H-M   'P 1'
#
loop_
_entity.id
_entity.type
_entity.pdbx_description
1 polymer ?
#
loop_
_entity_poly.entity_id
_entity_poly.type
_entity_poly.pdbx_seq_one_letter_code
_entity_poly.pdbx_strand_id
1 'polypeptide(L)' 'MKTIVINLEDGINAKRILEAVRLLKGVEKATIATDEELENISMLKAMKVARKTPKVSKDEVLKALK' A
#
# COMPACT_ATOMS: atom_id res chain seq x y z
N MET A 1 3.03 -10.80 -5.77
CA MET A 1 2.59 -10.94 -4.37
C MET A 1 1.36 -10.05 -4.17
N LYS A 2 0.26 -10.60 -3.64
CA LYS A 2 -0.95 -9.83 -3.28
C LYS A 2 -0.90 -9.53 -1.79
N THR A 3 -0.99 -8.26 -1.43
CA THR A 3 -1.05 -7.81 -0.02
C THR A 3 -2.52 -7.60 0.34
N ILE A 4 -2.95 -8.18 1.46
CA ILE A 4 -4.29 -7.96 2.01
C ILE A 4 -4.14 -6.99 3.18
N VAL A 5 -4.99 -5.98 3.23
CA VAL A 5 -5.09 -5.02 4.34
C VAL A 5 -6.36 -5.35 5.11
N ILE A 6 -6.26 -5.50 6.42
CA ILE A 6 -7.38 -5.78 7.31
C ILE A 6 -7.45 -4.64 8.31
N ASN A 7 -8.54 -3.88 8.28
CA ASN A 7 -8.80 -2.85 9.29
C ASN A 7 -9.35 -3.53 10.54
N LEU A 8 -8.82 -3.16 11.70
CA LEU A 8 -9.30 -3.64 12.99
C LEU A 8 -10.10 -2.53 13.66
N GLU A 9 -11.21 -2.90 14.30
CA GLU A 9 -11.98 -1.96 15.11
C GLU A 9 -11.26 -1.62 16.43
N ASP A 10 -11.58 -0.46 16.99
CA ASP A 10 -11.01 0.01 18.25
C ASP A 10 -11.30 -0.95 19.41
N GLY A 11 -10.28 -1.23 20.22
CA GLY A 11 -10.37 -2.17 21.36
C GLY A 11 -10.08 -3.63 21.02
N ILE A 12 -9.88 -3.98 19.74
CA ILE A 12 -9.46 -5.32 19.33
C ILE A 12 -7.96 -5.52 19.59
N ASN A 13 -7.60 -6.68 20.15
CA ASN A 13 -6.21 -7.01 20.41
C ASN A 13 -5.48 -7.44 19.12
N ALA A 14 -4.93 -6.46 18.40
CA ALA A 14 -4.20 -6.65 17.15
C ALA A 14 -3.05 -7.67 17.25
N LYS A 15 -2.40 -7.81 18.42
CA LYS A 15 -1.31 -8.78 18.63
C LYS A 15 -1.80 -10.23 18.51
N ARG A 16 -2.95 -10.55 19.11
CA ARG A 16 -3.54 -11.90 19.03
C ARG A 16 -3.96 -12.25 17.61
N ILE A 17 -4.52 -11.29 16.87
CA ILE A 17 -4.90 -11.49 15.47
C ILE A 17 -3.65 -11.70 14.61
N LEU A 18 -2.59 -10.91 14.83
CA LEU A 18 -1.32 -11.08 14.13
C LEU A 18 -0.73 -12.48 14.33
N GLU A 19 -0.75 -12.99 15.56
CA GLU A 19 -0.29 -14.35 15.89
C GLU A 19 -1.14 -15.41 15.16
N ALA A 20 -2.47 -15.29 15.20
CA ALA A 20 -3.36 -16.20 14.50
C ALA A 20 -3.14 -16.19 12.98
N VAL A 21 -2.94 -15.01 12.38
CA VAL A 21 -2.69 -14.85 10.94
C VAL A 21 -1.34 -15.48 10.54
N ARG A 22 -0.31 -15.39 11.39
CA ARG A 22 0.99 -16.04 11.13
C ARG A 22 0.92 -17.57 11.14
N LEU A 23 -0.06 -18.15 11.83
CA LEU A 23 -0.27 -19.60 11.88
C LEU A 23 -1.03 -20.13 10.66
N LEU A 24 -1.64 -19.25 9.84
CA LEU A 24 -2.35 -19.66 8.64
C LEU A 24 -1.40 -20.14 7.55
N LYS A 25 -1.72 -21.29 6.96
CA LYS A 25 -0.91 -21.92 5.90
C LYS A 25 -0.93 -21.04 4.65
N GLY A 26 0.25 -20.59 4.22
CA GLY A 26 0.42 -19.74 3.02
C GLY A 26 0.67 -18.26 3.31
N VAL A 27 0.70 -17.85 4.59
CA VAL A 27 1.11 -16.49 4.97
C VAL A 27 2.63 -16.45 5.10
N GLU A 28 3.30 -15.75 4.18
CA GLU A 28 4.76 -15.57 4.23
C GLU A 28 5.18 -14.46 5.22
N LYS A 29 4.39 -13.38 5.32
CA LYS A 29 4.67 -12.24 6.20
C LYS A 29 3.38 -11.55 6.63
N ALA A 30 3.27 -11.27 7.92
CA ALA A 30 2.22 -10.44 8.50
C ALA A 30 2.83 -9.47 9.53
N THR A 31 2.38 -8.23 9.48
CA THR A 31 2.82 -7.11 10.34
C THR A 31 1.63 -6.18 10.59
N ILE A 32 1.58 -5.60 11.80
CA ILE A 32 0.69 -4.49 12.10
C ILE A 32 1.35 -3.25 11.50
N ALA A 33 0.61 -2.51 10.69
CA ALA A 33 1.05 -1.23 10.16
C ALA A 33 0.34 -0.11 10.92
N THR A 34 1.08 0.93 11.28
CA THR A 34 0.46 2.18 11.73
C THR A 34 -0.08 2.98 10.53
N ASP A 35 -0.96 3.95 10.78
CA ASP A 35 -1.50 4.81 9.73
C ASP A 35 -0.40 5.54 8.95
N GLU A 36 0.66 6.00 9.63
CA GLU A 36 1.84 6.60 9.01
C GLU A 36 2.58 5.61 8.08
N GLU A 37 2.70 4.34 8.48
CA GLU A 37 3.34 3.32 7.63
C GLU A 37 2.49 3.01 6.40
N LEU A 38 1.16 2.99 6.54
CA LEU A 38 0.22 2.81 5.43
C LEU A 38 0.26 3.97 4.43
N GLU A 39 0.34 5.20 4.92
CA GLU A 39 0.48 6.41 4.10
C GLU A 39 1.80 6.38 3.34
N ASN A 40 2.91 6.06 4.02
CA ASN A 40 4.22 5.90 3.39
C ASN A 40 4.23 4.82 2.31
N ILE A 41 3.61 3.66 2.53
CA ILE A 41 3.50 2.58 1.53
C ILE A 41 2.66 3.04 0.32
N SER A 42 1.58 3.77 0.56
CA SER A 42 0.70 4.30 -0.49
C SER A 42 1.41 5.36 -1.33
N MET A 43 2.14 6.26 -0.68
CA MET A 43 2.97 7.27 -1.33
C MET A 43 4.10 6.64 -2.14
N LEU A 44 4.80 5.63 -1.59
CA LEU A 44 5.81 4.86 -2.32
C LEU A 44 5.25 4.16 -3.56
N LYS A 45 4.03 3.58 -3.47
CA LYS A 45 3.35 3.00 -4.64
C LYS A 45 3.02 4.07 -5.67
N ALA A 46 2.46 5.21 -5.26
CA ALA A 46 2.14 6.32 -6.14
C ALA A 46 3.40 6.87 -6.85
N MET A 47 4.50 7.05 -6.13
CA MET A 47 5.77 7.49 -6.71
C MET A 47 6.37 6.46 -7.67
N LYS A 48 6.23 5.17 -7.37
CA LYS A 48 6.71 4.09 -8.26
C LYS A 48 5.88 4.02 -9.56
N VAL A 49 4.59 4.31 -9.48
CA VAL A 49 3.73 4.48 -10.66
C VAL A 49 4.12 5.73 -11.43
N ALA A 50 4.31 6.87 -10.76
CA ALA A 50 4.73 8.13 -11.37
C ALA A 50 6.08 8.03 -12.10
N ARG A 51 7.02 7.21 -11.60
CA ARG A 51 8.29 6.91 -12.29
C ARG A 51 8.14 6.04 -13.52
N LYS A 52 7.07 5.24 -13.62
CA LYS A 52 6.76 4.43 -14.82
C LYS A 52 6.00 5.22 -15.87
N THR A 53 5.44 6.37 -15.51
CA THR A 53 4.81 7.27 -16.47
C THR A 53 5.89 7.78 -17.43
N PRO A 54 5.73 7.62 -18.75
CA PRO A 54 6.67 8.16 -19.72
C PRO A 54 6.81 9.67 -19.50
N LYS A 55 8.04 10.19 -19.57
CA LYS A 55 8.29 11.63 -19.56
C LYS A 55 7.64 12.23 -20.82
N VAL A 56 6.42 12.71 -20.66
CA VAL A 56 5.71 13.47 -21.70
C VAL A 56 6.35 14.84 -21.85
N SER A 57 6.52 15.27 -23.10
CA SER A 57 7.10 16.58 -23.40
C SER A 57 6.11 17.70 -23.09
N LYS A 58 6.60 18.94 -22.90
CA LYS A 58 5.73 20.11 -22.65
C LYS A 58 4.65 20.27 -23.73
N ASP A 59 4.97 19.91 -24.97
CA ASP A 59 4.06 20.02 -26.12
C ASP A 59 2.90 19.02 -26.06
N GLU A 60 3.13 17.80 -25.55
CA GLU A 60 2.08 16.79 -25.38
C GLU A 60 1.10 17.18 -24.27
N VAL A 61 1.61 17.79 -23.18
CA VAL A 61 0.76 18.31 -22.10
C VAL A 61 -0.09 19.49 -22.58
N LEU A 62 0.48 20.41 -23.37
CA LEU A 62 -0.24 21.56 -23.92
C LEU A 62 -1.36 21.14 -24.89
N LYS A 63 -1.18 20.03 -25.62
CA LYS A 63 -2.17 19.47 -26.54
C LYS A 63 -3.37 18.85 -25.84
N ALA A 64 -3.19 18.24 -24.67
CA ALA A 64 -4.25 17.60 -23.91
C ALA A 64 -5.14 18.58 -23.12
N LEU A 65 -4.69 19.83 -22.93
CA LEU A 65 -5.39 20.89 -22.20
C LEU A 65 -6.24 21.81 -23.09
N LYS A 66 -6.17 21.65 -24.42
CA LYS A 66 -7.01 22.37 -25.39
C LYS A 66 -8.21 21.52 -25.79
#